data_AF-S9SKS1-F1
#
_entry.id   AF-S9SKS1-F1
#
_cell.length_a   1.000
_cell.length_b   1.000
_cell.length_c   1.000
_cell.angle_alpha   90.00
_cell.angle_beta   90.00
_cell.angle_gamma   90.00
#
_symmetry.space_group_name_H-M   'P 1'
#
loop_
_entity.id
_entity.type
_entity.pdbx_description
1 polymer ?
#
loop_
_entity_poly.entity_id
_entity_poly.type
_entity_poly.pdbx_seq_one_letter_code
_entity_poly.pdbx_strand_id
1 'polypeptide(L)'
;MSIVNQLRNTFMSRYGLTEDIIHKETIDVTGPDPIYFSADPNVPSVVEPVFVTIHSVDEFKEFGGNPDHLYENGTLEERYEAPSPWPAARTALPYEELTAQEQSAICKAYKAYIEGNSKKVQSYKEVIQKHFFPTELAILAANDLIVRSGQTVNLQGGSSQPVTFSYNTITVEPGGRINTTGIVKILSNTFTQQPGNDGSNPTITNEGQDGTSGAAGGNGGNGATGSKGSSGSSGKNSCDTQPGKGGTGTPGNPGANGGNGSAGSASGDITMTYDQISGIVKVSNIGGNGGTGGAGGNGGTGGAGGAGGEATGHCSAGAQGNGGTGGDGGSGGNGGNGGNGGTVNIIYSSSAPGTSFQFSPNPNKGKAGQGGRGGNAGSGGQGSPTGGGGNAGKVGSNGTTGTPGRIYVNNVPIN
;
A
#
# COMPACT_ATOMS: atom_id res chain seq x y z
N MET A 1 -4.24 39.50 13.36
CA MET A 1 -3.89 38.57 14.46
C MET A 1 -3.41 37.30 13.81
N SER A 2 -2.26 36.74 14.23
CA SER A 2 -1.70 35.51 13.64
C SER A 2 -2.61 34.32 13.99
N ILE A 3 -3.14 33.65 12.97
CA ILE A 3 -4.00 32.47 13.17
C ILE A 3 -3.17 31.29 13.69
N VAL A 4 -1.92 31.20 13.24
CA VAL A 4 -0.98 30.17 13.68
C VAL A 4 -0.68 30.31 15.18
N ASN A 5 -0.38 31.52 15.65
CA ASN A 5 -0.10 31.75 17.07
C ASN A 5 -1.36 31.56 17.92
N GLN A 6 -2.54 31.93 17.41
CA GLN A 6 -3.79 31.65 18.11
C GLN A 6 -4.02 30.14 18.30
N LEU A 7 -3.79 29.34 17.25
CA LEU A 7 -3.91 27.88 17.31
C LEU A 7 -2.88 27.28 18.29
N ARG A 8 -1.61 27.71 18.22
CA ARG A 8 -0.55 27.28 19.15
C ARG A 8 -0.90 27.60 20.59
N ASN A 9 -1.23 28.85 20.89
CA ASN A 9 -1.53 29.29 22.25
C ASN A 9 -2.75 28.56 22.83
N THR A 10 -3.79 28.35 22.00
CA THR A 10 -4.98 27.60 22.42
C THR A 10 -4.63 26.15 22.76
N PHE A 11 -3.84 25.50 21.91
CA PHE A 11 -3.42 24.13 22.09
C PHE A 11 -2.51 23.98 23.32
N MET A 12 -1.45 24.79 23.41
CA MET A 12 -0.50 24.77 24.51
C MET A 12 -1.17 25.05 25.85
N SER A 13 -2.04 26.07 25.90
CA SER A 13 -2.81 26.37 27.12
C SER A 13 -3.72 25.22 27.54
N ARG A 14 -4.32 24.49 26.59
CA ARG A 14 -5.22 23.36 26.90
C ARG A 14 -4.47 22.17 27.47
N TYR A 15 -3.28 21.88 26.95
CA TYR A 15 -2.48 20.72 27.36
C TYR A 15 -1.33 21.06 28.31
N GLY A 16 -1.30 22.29 28.86
CA GLY A 16 -0.30 22.74 29.82
C GLY A 16 1.13 22.75 29.27
N LEU A 17 1.30 22.95 27.95
CA LEU A 17 2.60 22.99 27.31
C LEU A 17 3.21 24.40 27.41
N THR A 18 4.54 24.44 27.53
CA THR A 18 5.33 25.68 27.48
C THR A 18 6.19 25.71 26.22
N GLU A 19 6.79 26.86 25.92
CA GLU A 19 7.73 27.05 24.79
C GLU A 19 8.98 26.14 24.87
N ASP A 20 9.18 25.44 25.97
CA ASP A 20 10.30 24.49 26.13
C ASP A 20 10.12 23.22 25.30
N ILE A 21 8.91 22.96 24.77
CA ILE A 21 8.69 21.88 23.80
C ILE A 21 9.29 22.19 22.43
N ILE A 22 9.63 23.45 22.15
CA ILE A 22 10.15 23.86 20.86
C ILE A 22 11.64 23.59 20.82
N HIS A 23 12.08 22.83 19.82
CA HIS A 23 13.49 22.75 19.47
C HIS A 23 13.97 24.13 18.99
N LYS A 24 14.69 24.85 19.85
CA LYS A 24 14.98 26.30 19.66
C LYS A 24 16.00 26.58 18.55
N GLU A 25 16.53 25.56 17.87
CA GLU A 25 17.48 25.75 16.76
C GLU A 25 16.78 25.78 15.40
N THR A 26 17.47 26.36 14.43
CA THR A 26 17.12 26.26 13.01
C THR A 26 17.56 24.90 12.48
N ILE A 27 16.62 24.13 11.93
CA ILE A 27 16.92 22.88 11.24
C ILE A 27 17.32 23.21 9.80
N ASP A 28 18.61 23.09 9.51
CA ASP A 28 19.19 23.31 8.19
C ASP A 28 19.39 21.98 7.45
N VAL A 29 18.52 21.68 6.50
CA VAL A 29 18.51 20.43 5.75
C VAL A 29 19.60 20.46 4.70
N THR A 30 20.73 19.81 5.02
CA THR A 30 21.94 19.72 4.20
C THR A 30 22.45 18.28 4.16
N GLY A 31 23.28 17.96 3.16
CA GLY A 31 23.96 16.67 3.06
C GLY A 31 23.36 15.72 2.02
N PRO A 32 23.87 14.48 1.91
CA PRO A 32 23.35 13.50 0.96
C PRO A 32 22.16 12.70 1.53
N ASP A 33 22.03 12.65 2.85
CA ASP A 33 21.05 11.83 3.55
C ASP A 33 19.74 12.59 3.78
N PRO A 34 18.57 11.99 3.50
CA PRO A 34 17.30 12.64 3.79
C PRO A 34 17.11 12.87 5.30
N ILE A 35 16.65 14.05 5.67
CA ILE A 35 16.28 14.35 7.05
C ILE A 35 14.84 13.88 7.32
N TYR A 36 14.61 13.31 8.50
CA TYR A 36 13.30 12.83 8.93
C TYR A 36 12.82 13.57 10.18
N PHE A 37 11.55 13.92 10.18
CA PHE A 37 10.77 14.27 11.36
C PHE A 37 9.71 13.18 11.53
N SER A 38 9.82 12.39 12.60
CA SER A 38 8.94 11.24 12.81
C SER A 38 8.69 10.99 14.29
N ALA A 39 7.47 10.53 14.59
CA ALA A 39 7.12 9.99 15.91
C ALA A 39 7.33 8.47 15.99
N ASP A 40 7.71 7.81 14.89
CA ASP A 40 8.02 6.39 14.87
C ASP A 40 9.40 6.15 15.51
N PRO A 41 9.50 5.39 16.61
CA PRO A 41 10.78 5.14 17.29
C PRO A 41 11.79 4.37 16.43
N ASN A 42 11.35 3.74 15.34
CA ASN A 42 12.22 3.02 14.40
C ASN A 42 12.79 3.92 13.31
N VAL A 43 12.39 5.20 13.25
CA VAL A 43 12.85 6.17 12.27
C VAL A 43 13.70 7.23 12.98
N PRO A 44 14.96 7.46 12.57
CA PRO A 44 15.81 8.46 13.21
C PRO A 44 15.28 9.87 12.92
N SER A 45 14.62 10.47 13.90
CA SER A 45 14.08 11.84 13.82
C SER A 45 15.11 12.86 14.30
N VAL A 46 15.24 14.00 13.60
CA VAL A 46 16.11 15.11 14.02
C VAL A 46 15.54 15.96 15.16
N VAL A 47 14.23 15.86 15.39
CA VAL A 47 13.54 16.50 16.52
C VAL A 47 12.82 15.41 17.29
N GLU A 48 12.99 15.41 18.62
CA GLU A 48 12.28 14.47 19.49
C GLU A 48 10.78 14.83 19.52
N PRO A 49 9.89 13.83 19.38
CA PRO A 49 8.45 14.06 19.49
C PRO A 49 8.05 14.32 20.94
N VAL A 50 7.22 15.34 21.13
CA VAL A 50 6.48 15.57 22.38
C VAL A 50 5.09 15.00 22.22
N PHE A 51 4.69 14.13 23.14
CA PHE A 51 3.38 13.50 23.14
C PHE A 51 2.45 14.22 24.12
N VAL A 52 1.22 14.48 23.67
CA VAL A 52 0.13 14.90 24.56
C VAL A 52 -0.98 13.86 24.58
N THR A 53 -1.53 13.63 25.77
CA THR A 53 -2.70 12.77 25.93
C THR A 53 -3.96 13.52 25.50
N ILE A 54 -4.67 12.96 24.52
CA ILE A 54 -5.96 13.42 24.06
C ILE A 54 -7.04 12.49 24.62
N HIS A 55 -8.04 13.05 25.28
CA HIS A 55 -9.00 12.26 26.05
C HIS A 55 -10.23 11.88 25.22
N SER A 56 -10.54 12.62 24.15
CA SER A 56 -11.71 12.31 23.32
C SER A 56 -11.49 12.44 21.83
N VAL A 57 -12.32 11.71 21.07
CA VAL A 57 -12.35 11.78 19.60
C VAL A 57 -12.69 13.19 19.08
N ASP A 58 -13.49 13.96 19.82
CA ASP A 58 -13.83 15.35 19.44
C ASP A 58 -12.63 16.28 19.58
N GLU A 59 -11.90 16.19 20.70
CA GLU A 59 -10.65 16.93 20.89
C GLU A 59 -9.61 16.55 19.82
N PHE A 60 -9.56 15.25 19.49
CA PHE A 60 -8.65 14.75 18.46
C PHE A 60 -9.00 15.31 17.09
N LYS A 61 -10.29 15.41 16.74
CA LYS A 61 -10.75 16.06 15.51
C LYS A 61 -10.44 17.56 15.50
N GLU A 62 -10.69 18.26 16.60
CA GLU A 62 -10.45 19.70 16.72
C GLU A 62 -8.99 20.06 16.40
N PHE A 63 -8.04 19.28 16.91
CA PHE A 63 -6.62 19.58 16.76
C PHE A 63 -5.90 18.82 15.65
N GLY A 64 -6.30 17.59 15.39
CA GLY A 64 -5.66 16.70 14.43
C GLY A 64 -6.42 16.55 13.11
N GLY A 65 -7.72 16.88 13.07
CA GLY A 65 -8.59 16.67 11.92
C GLY A 65 -9.06 17.96 11.23
N ASN A 66 -10.10 17.81 10.40
CA ASN A 66 -10.77 18.90 9.69
C ASN A 66 -12.14 19.20 10.35
N PRO A 67 -12.54 20.48 10.49
CA PRO A 67 -13.83 20.82 11.08
C PRO A 67 -15.00 20.53 10.12
N ASP A 68 -16.13 20.08 10.69
CA ASP A 68 -17.29 19.59 9.92
C ASP A 68 -17.87 20.61 8.95
N HIS A 69 -17.86 21.90 9.30
CA HIS A 69 -18.46 22.95 8.48
C HIS A 69 -17.83 23.06 7.08
N LEU A 70 -16.58 22.61 6.91
CA LEU A 70 -15.91 22.58 5.61
C LEU A 70 -16.47 21.50 4.68
N TYR A 71 -17.07 20.44 5.21
CA TYR A 71 -17.74 19.43 4.40
C TYR A 71 -19.21 19.82 4.15
N GLU A 72 -19.86 20.41 5.16
CA GLU A 72 -21.26 20.81 5.09
C GLU A 72 -21.53 21.91 4.07
N ASN A 73 -20.58 22.83 3.90
CA ASN A 73 -20.67 23.91 2.91
C ASN A 73 -20.06 23.51 1.54
N GLY A 74 -19.60 22.26 1.38
CA GLY A 74 -18.97 21.77 0.16
C GLY A 74 -17.56 22.32 -0.12
N THR A 75 -16.92 22.96 0.86
CA THR A 75 -15.54 23.45 0.76
C THR A 75 -14.54 22.31 0.56
N LEU A 76 -14.66 21.23 1.33
CA LEU A 76 -13.89 20.01 1.18
C LEU A 76 -14.81 18.91 0.63
N GLU A 77 -14.30 18.16 -0.35
CA GLU A 77 -14.99 16.98 -0.85
C GLU A 77 -15.04 15.90 0.24
N GLU A 78 -16.19 15.26 0.35
CA GLU A 78 -16.32 14.11 1.22
C GLU A 78 -15.83 12.86 0.50
N ARG A 79 -14.77 12.25 1.05
CA ARG A 79 -14.09 11.11 0.41
C ARG A 79 -14.16 9.82 1.22
N TYR A 80 -14.57 9.93 2.48
CA TYR A 80 -14.74 8.79 3.38
C TYR A 80 -16.21 8.35 3.36
N GLU A 81 -16.46 7.17 2.81
CA GLU A 81 -17.78 6.58 2.82
C GLU A 81 -18.18 6.20 4.26
N ALA A 82 -19.32 6.72 4.72
CA ALA A 82 -19.87 6.38 6.02
C ALA A 82 -20.37 4.93 6.01
N PRO A 83 -19.87 4.05 6.91
CA PRO A 83 -20.41 2.71 7.06
C PRO A 83 -21.89 2.74 7.48
N SER A 84 -22.58 1.60 7.37
CA SER A 84 -23.91 1.45 7.96
C SER A 84 -23.88 1.82 9.45
N PRO A 85 -24.94 2.43 10.02
CA PRO A 85 -24.95 2.89 11.41
C PRO A 85 -24.54 1.80 12.40
N TRP A 86 -23.73 2.18 13.40
CA TRP A 86 -23.25 1.24 14.41
C TRP A 86 -24.40 0.72 15.30
N PRO A 87 -24.51 -0.60 15.52
CA PRO A 87 -25.48 -1.15 16.45
C PRO A 87 -25.07 -0.89 17.91
N ALA A 88 -25.77 0.02 18.60
CA ALA A 88 -25.46 0.43 19.98
C ALA A 88 -25.32 -0.72 20.99
N ALA A 89 -26.06 -1.82 20.82
CA ALA A 89 -25.95 -3.01 21.67
C ALA A 89 -24.55 -3.65 21.64
N ARG A 90 -23.75 -3.37 20.60
CA ARG A 90 -22.41 -3.91 20.43
C ARG A 90 -21.31 -3.05 21.03
N THR A 91 -21.60 -1.80 21.41
CA THR A 91 -20.62 -0.88 22.02
C THR A 91 -20.01 -1.45 23.30
N ALA A 92 -20.75 -2.29 24.04
CA ALA A 92 -20.28 -2.90 25.28
C ALA A 92 -19.21 -3.99 25.08
N LEU A 93 -19.08 -4.56 23.88
CA LEU A 93 -18.16 -5.67 23.64
C LEU A 93 -16.67 -5.22 23.64
N PRO A 94 -15.74 -6.11 24.04
CA PRO A 94 -14.32 -5.94 23.78
C PRO A 94 -14.01 -5.89 22.27
N TYR A 95 -12.92 -5.23 21.88
CA TYR A 95 -12.60 -5.04 20.45
C TYR A 95 -12.28 -6.36 19.75
N GLU A 96 -11.67 -7.31 20.47
CA GLU A 96 -11.27 -8.64 20.00
C GLU A 96 -12.47 -9.57 19.75
N GLU A 97 -13.62 -9.28 20.37
CA GLU A 97 -14.87 -10.03 20.19
C GLU A 97 -15.71 -9.50 19.02
N LEU A 98 -15.29 -8.38 18.40
CA LEU A 98 -15.93 -7.84 17.21
C LEU A 98 -15.51 -8.64 15.98
N THR A 99 -16.45 -8.78 15.05
CA THR A 99 -16.15 -9.38 13.74
C THR A 99 -15.16 -8.51 12.95
N ALA A 100 -14.42 -9.11 12.02
CA ALA A 100 -13.52 -8.36 11.13
C ALA A 100 -14.25 -7.26 10.35
N GLN A 101 -15.55 -7.46 10.03
CA GLN A 101 -16.38 -6.45 9.37
C GLN A 101 -16.70 -5.28 10.31
N GLU A 102 -17.04 -5.55 11.57
CA GLU A 102 -17.30 -4.53 12.58
C GLU A 102 -16.04 -3.73 12.92
N GLN A 103 -14.90 -4.40 13.10
CA GLN A 103 -13.60 -3.73 13.29
C GLN A 103 -13.26 -2.83 12.09
N SER A 104 -13.46 -3.33 10.86
CA SER A 104 -13.27 -2.54 9.64
C SER A 104 -14.20 -1.33 9.58
N ALA A 105 -15.48 -1.50 9.95
CA ALA A 105 -16.46 -0.41 9.99
C ALA A 105 -16.07 0.66 11.03
N ILE A 106 -15.62 0.25 12.22
CA ILE A 106 -15.12 1.19 13.23
C ILE A 106 -13.90 1.95 12.71
N CYS A 107 -12.94 1.28 12.07
CA CYS A 107 -11.77 1.96 11.50
C CYS A 107 -12.15 2.96 10.39
N LYS A 108 -13.11 2.60 9.52
CA LYS A 108 -13.63 3.51 8.49
C LYS A 108 -14.36 4.71 9.12
N ALA A 109 -15.19 4.46 10.12
CA ALA A 109 -15.92 5.51 10.83
C ALA A 109 -14.97 6.42 11.61
N TYR A 110 -13.92 5.88 12.23
CA TYR A 110 -12.88 6.64 12.90
C TYR A 110 -12.20 7.63 11.94
N LYS A 111 -11.77 7.16 10.76
CA LYS A 111 -11.21 8.04 9.72
C LYS A 111 -12.20 9.09 9.26
N ALA A 112 -13.44 8.70 8.95
CA ALA A 112 -14.50 9.64 8.59
C ALA A 112 -14.81 10.67 9.71
N TYR A 113 -14.66 10.28 10.98
CA TYR A 113 -14.90 11.16 12.12
C TYR A 113 -13.82 12.23 12.20
N ILE A 114 -12.53 11.86 12.10
CA ILE A 114 -11.41 12.80 12.23
C ILE A 114 -11.22 13.62 10.94
N GLU A 115 -11.23 12.97 9.78
CA GLU A 115 -10.82 13.52 8.48
C GLU A 115 -12.01 13.85 7.55
N GLY A 116 -13.24 13.60 7.99
CA GLY A 116 -14.45 13.83 7.21
C GLY A 116 -15.52 14.59 7.99
N ASN A 117 -16.76 14.48 7.53
CA ASN A 117 -17.91 15.01 8.26
C ASN A 117 -18.32 14.07 9.40
N SER A 118 -17.94 14.40 10.63
CA SER A 118 -18.19 13.58 11.81
C SER A 118 -19.68 13.37 12.07
N LYS A 119 -20.55 14.28 11.61
CA LYS A 119 -22.00 14.16 11.80
C LYS A 119 -22.59 12.93 11.09
N LYS A 120 -21.95 12.43 10.02
CA LYS A 120 -22.41 11.24 9.29
C LYS A 120 -22.11 9.91 10.00
N VAL A 121 -21.19 9.92 10.96
CA VAL A 121 -20.72 8.73 11.67
C VAL A 121 -20.93 8.83 13.19
N GLN A 122 -21.86 9.68 13.65
CA GLN A 122 -22.12 9.90 15.08
C GLN A 122 -22.48 8.63 15.84
N SER A 123 -23.15 7.66 15.21
CA SER A 123 -23.45 6.36 15.85
C SER A 123 -22.21 5.60 16.31
N TYR A 124 -21.04 5.88 15.72
CA TYR A 124 -19.77 5.26 16.07
C TYR A 124 -18.99 5.99 17.18
N LYS A 125 -19.42 7.18 17.60
CA LYS A 125 -18.65 8.03 18.53
C LYS A 125 -18.30 7.29 19.83
N GLU A 126 -19.27 6.64 20.45
CA GLU A 126 -19.07 5.95 21.73
C GLU A 126 -18.13 4.75 21.62
N VAL A 127 -18.28 3.93 20.56
CA VAL A 127 -17.41 2.76 20.35
C VAL A 127 -15.99 3.18 19.98
N ILE A 128 -15.83 4.27 19.22
CA ILE A 128 -14.53 4.87 18.94
C ILE A 128 -13.88 5.37 20.24
N GLN A 129 -14.62 6.16 21.02
CA GLN A 129 -14.17 6.71 22.30
C GLN A 129 -13.70 5.61 23.25
N LYS A 130 -14.43 4.49 23.32
CA LYS A 130 -14.11 3.37 24.20
C LYS A 130 -12.82 2.64 23.80
N HIS A 131 -12.59 2.43 22.51
CA HIS A 131 -11.53 1.54 22.04
C HIS A 131 -10.24 2.24 21.63
N PHE A 132 -10.30 3.53 21.29
CA PHE A 132 -9.14 4.28 20.80
C PHE A 132 -8.74 5.45 21.67
N PHE A 133 -9.48 5.75 22.74
CA PHE A 133 -9.20 6.88 23.62
C PHE A 133 -9.12 6.47 25.11
N PRO A 134 -8.25 7.11 25.90
CA PRO A 134 -7.34 8.20 25.51
C PRO A 134 -6.23 7.73 24.55
N THR A 135 -5.72 8.64 23.72
CA THR A 135 -4.61 8.39 22.78
C THR A 135 -3.56 9.47 22.90
N GLU A 136 -2.40 9.26 22.30
CA GLU A 136 -1.36 10.28 22.21
C GLU A 136 -1.42 11.00 20.85
N LEU A 137 -1.16 12.30 20.86
CA LEU A 137 -0.91 13.12 19.67
C LEU A 137 0.55 13.56 19.71
N ALA A 138 1.29 13.26 18.65
CA ALA A 138 2.70 13.64 18.54
C ALA A 138 2.87 15.04 17.95
N ILE A 139 3.78 15.81 18.55
CA ILE A 139 4.13 17.17 18.14
C ILE A 139 5.63 17.24 17.97
N LEU A 140 6.07 17.72 16.82
CA LEU A 140 7.47 18.04 16.56
C LEU A 140 7.55 19.53 16.23
N ALA A 141 8.23 20.29 17.08
CA ALA A 141 8.33 21.74 16.92
C ALA A 141 9.80 22.16 16.84
N ALA A 142 10.12 23.06 15.92
CA ALA A 142 11.41 23.72 15.83
C ALA A 142 11.24 25.21 15.53
N ASN A 143 12.28 26.02 15.73
CA ASN A 143 12.20 27.44 15.41
C ASN A 143 12.04 27.66 13.91
N ASP A 144 12.97 27.15 13.11
CA ASP A 144 12.94 27.36 11.66
C ASP A 144 13.31 26.07 10.93
N LEU A 145 12.75 25.89 9.74
CA LEU A 145 13.10 24.81 8.82
C LEU A 145 13.60 25.41 7.52
N ILE A 146 14.84 25.08 7.14
CA ILE A 146 15.43 25.48 5.86
C ILE A 146 15.72 24.23 5.04
N VAL A 147 15.04 24.09 3.91
CA VAL A 147 15.27 23.01 2.95
C VAL A 147 16.15 23.52 1.83
N ARG A 148 17.43 23.14 1.85
CA ARG A 148 18.41 23.63 0.88
C ARG A 148 18.20 23.06 -0.52
N SER A 149 18.85 23.69 -1.49
CA SER A 149 18.73 23.31 -2.90
C SER A 149 19.04 21.82 -3.13
N GLY A 150 18.13 21.13 -3.82
CA GLY A 150 18.21 19.69 -4.12
C GLY A 150 17.96 18.76 -2.93
N GLN A 151 17.72 19.30 -1.74
CA GLN A 151 17.53 18.52 -0.52
C GLN A 151 16.08 18.14 -0.29
N THR A 152 15.86 17.05 0.45
CA THR A 152 14.52 16.60 0.82
C THR A 152 14.41 16.42 2.33
N VAL A 153 13.39 17.04 2.92
CA VAL A 153 12.95 16.76 4.29
C VAL A 153 11.71 15.86 4.26
N ASN A 154 11.65 14.88 5.14
CA ASN A 154 10.54 13.95 5.27
C ASN A 154 9.78 14.23 6.57
N LEU A 155 8.53 14.66 6.45
CA LEU A 155 7.60 14.83 7.57
C LEU A 155 6.68 13.60 7.60
N GLN A 156 6.92 12.70 8.56
CA GLN A 156 6.19 11.44 8.67
C GLN A 156 5.06 11.57 9.68
N GLY A 157 3.84 11.55 9.17
CA GLY A 157 2.61 11.38 9.92
C GLY A 157 2.28 9.92 10.22
N GLY A 158 1.34 9.71 11.14
CA GLY A 158 0.81 8.38 11.43
C GLY A 158 -0.20 7.93 10.38
N SER A 159 -0.44 6.62 10.32
CA SER A 159 -1.43 6.01 9.40
C SER A 159 -2.89 6.19 9.86
N SER A 160 -3.08 6.49 11.15
CA SER A 160 -4.39 6.72 11.80
C SER A 160 -4.34 7.81 12.87
N GLN A 161 -3.15 8.35 13.16
CA GLN A 161 -2.98 9.45 14.11
C GLN A 161 -2.22 10.58 13.39
N PRO A 162 -2.77 11.80 13.32
CA PRO A 162 -2.06 12.95 12.81
C PRO A 162 -0.80 13.23 13.63
N VAL A 163 0.24 13.70 12.95
CA VAL A 163 1.42 14.28 13.58
C VAL A 163 1.45 15.77 13.26
N THR A 164 1.66 16.60 14.28
CA THR A 164 1.73 18.06 14.12
C THR A 164 3.17 18.53 14.06
N PHE A 165 3.52 19.23 13.00
CA PHE A 165 4.80 19.92 12.82
C PHE A 165 4.61 21.43 12.95
N SER A 166 5.40 22.07 13.80
CA SER A 166 5.27 23.50 14.09
C SER A 166 6.58 24.25 13.94
N TYR A 167 6.58 25.33 13.16
CA TYR A 167 7.76 26.14 12.86
C TYR A 167 7.47 27.64 12.87
N ASN A 168 8.37 28.52 13.26
CA ASN A 168 8.19 29.95 13.01
C ASN A 168 8.29 30.23 11.50
N THR A 169 9.32 29.72 10.84
CA THR A 169 9.48 29.83 9.40
C THR A 169 9.80 28.49 8.74
N ILE A 170 9.31 28.34 7.51
CA ILE A 170 9.71 27.29 6.58
C ILE A 170 10.23 27.98 5.32
N THR A 171 11.49 27.73 4.98
CA THR A 171 12.13 28.22 3.75
C THR A 171 12.53 27.04 2.89
N VAL A 172 12.08 27.02 1.64
CA VAL A 172 12.48 26.03 0.64
C VAL A 172 13.26 26.74 -0.45
N GLU A 173 14.53 26.38 -0.59
CA GLU A 173 15.39 26.86 -1.67
C GLU A 173 15.04 26.19 -3.00
N PRO A 174 15.53 26.71 -4.15
CA PRO A 174 15.23 26.11 -5.45
C PRO A 174 15.63 24.63 -5.52
N GLY A 175 14.70 23.77 -5.90
CA GLY A 175 14.86 22.30 -5.95
C GLY A 175 14.79 21.59 -4.60
N GLY A 176 14.65 22.32 -3.48
CA GLY A 176 14.35 21.75 -2.17
C GLY A 176 12.94 21.16 -2.13
N ARG A 177 12.72 20.12 -1.31
CA ARG A 177 11.46 19.36 -1.27
C ARG A 177 11.03 19.02 0.15
N ILE A 178 9.74 19.20 0.42
CA ILE A 178 9.07 18.70 1.62
C ILE A 178 8.27 17.47 1.22
N ASN A 179 8.73 16.31 1.64
CA ASN A 179 8.01 15.06 1.48
C ASN A 179 7.17 14.78 2.73
N THR A 180 5.95 14.34 2.51
CA THR A 180 4.96 14.07 3.55
C THR A 180 4.38 12.68 3.35
N THR A 181 4.19 11.96 4.44
CA THR A 181 3.55 10.63 4.43
C THR A 181 2.61 10.53 5.62
N GLY A 182 1.53 9.74 5.50
CA GLY A 182 0.52 9.66 6.56
C GLY A 182 -0.25 10.96 6.77
N ILE A 183 -0.88 11.10 7.93
CA ILE A 183 -1.72 12.25 8.26
C ILE A 183 -0.84 13.33 8.90
N VAL A 184 -0.78 14.50 8.28
CA VAL A 184 0.18 15.55 8.65
C VAL A 184 -0.53 16.88 8.87
N LYS A 185 -0.19 17.56 9.96
CA LYS A 185 -0.57 18.97 10.18
C LYS A 185 0.67 19.84 10.28
N ILE A 186 0.74 20.89 9.48
CA ILE A 186 1.84 21.86 9.50
C ILE A 186 1.31 23.22 9.96
N LEU A 187 1.96 23.80 10.95
CA LEU A 187 1.68 25.15 11.44
C LEU A 187 2.94 26.00 11.29
N SER A 188 2.93 27.03 10.45
CA SER A 188 4.07 27.95 10.35
C SER A 188 3.69 29.41 10.17
N ASN A 189 4.33 30.36 10.84
CA ASN A 189 4.01 31.77 10.63
C ASN A 189 4.34 32.18 9.20
N THR A 190 5.49 31.75 8.67
CA THR A 190 5.91 32.08 7.31
C THR A 190 6.30 30.84 6.53
N PHE A 191 5.78 30.74 5.31
CA PHE A 191 6.27 29.80 4.28
C PHE A 191 6.85 30.57 3.10
N THR A 192 8.07 30.23 2.71
CA THR A 192 8.77 30.84 1.59
C THR A 192 9.33 29.78 0.65
N GLN A 193 8.75 29.67 -0.53
CA GLN A 193 9.43 29.05 -1.67
C GLN A 193 10.28 30.11 -2.36
N GLN A 194 11.60 29.99 -2.26
CA GLN A 194 12.51 30.91 -2.91
C GLN A 194 12.42 30.80 -4.44
N PRO A 195 12.58 31.92 -5.17
CA PRO A 195 12.54 31.91 -6.63
C PRO A 195 13.74 31.16 -7.22
N GLY A 196 13.49 30.32 -8.21
CA GLY A 196 14.53 29.61 -8.95
C GLY A 196 13.95 28.64 -9.98
N ASN A 197 14.83 27.88 -10.64
CA ASN A 197 14.43 26.89 -11.62
C ASN A 197 14.29 25.51 -10.98
N ASP A 198 13.09 25.21 -10.49
CA ASP A 198 12.78 23.91 -9.87
C ASP A 198 12.39 22.84 -10.90
N GLY A 199 12.44 23.16 -12.20
CA GLY A 199 11.94 22.29 -13.26
C GLY A 199 10.49 21.87 -13.01
N SER A 200 10.18 20.61 -13.23
CA SER A 200 8.89 19.99 -12.90
C SER A 200 8.82 19.41 -11.48
N ASN A 201 9.82 19.65 -10.63
CA ASN A 201 9.84 19.05 -9.31
C ASN A 201 8.87 19.78 -8.37
N PRO A 202 8.03 19.05 -7.63
CA PRO A 202 7.14 19.62 -6.63
C PRO A 202 7.90 20.07 -5.38
N THR A 203 7.56 21.26 -4.87
CA THR A 203 7.96 21.77 -3.55
C THR A 203 7.48 20.85 -2.44
N ILE A 204 6.23 20.37 -2.56
CA ILE A 204 5.60 19.51 -1.56
C ILE A 204 5.13 18.22 -2.22
N THR A 205 5.52 17.07 -1.67
CA THR A 205 5.03 15.76 -2.10
C THR A 205 4.28 15.05 -1.01
N ASN A 206 3.08 14.57 -1.33
CA ASN A 206 2.30 13.66 -0.52
C ASN A 206 2.06 12.38 -1.34
N GLU A 207 2.91 11.39 -1.12
CA GLU A 207 2.91 10.16 -1.91
C GLU A 207 2.61 8.94 -1.04
N GLY A 208 1.71 8.08 -1.53
CA GLY A 208 1.46 6.79 -0.91
C GLY A 208 2.60 5.79 -1.12
N GLN A 209 2.71 4.83 -0.21
CA GLN A 209 3.66 3.72 -0.33
C GLN A 209 3.24 2.74 -1.43
N ASP A 210 4.23 2.25 -2.19
CA ASP A 210 3.98 1.28 -3.25
C ASP A 210 3.67 -0.09 -2.67
N GLY A 211 2.81 -0.84 -3.35
CA GLY A 211 2.48 -2.22 -3.03
C GLY A 211 3.63 -3.16 -3.39
N THR A 212 3.72 -4.25 -2.65
CA THR A 212 4.70 -5.31 -2.87
C THR A 212 4.24 -6.25 -3.97
N SER A 213 5.18 -6.71 -4.80
CA SER A 213 4.90 -7.76 -5.79
C SER A 213 4.52 -9.08 -5.14
N GLY A 214 3.64 -9.82 -5.79
CA GLY A 214 3.29 -11.18 -5.41
C GLY A 214 4.40 -12.18 -5.72
N ALA A 215 4.55 -13.19 -4.86
CA ALA A 215 5.54 -14.24 -5.04
C ALA A 215 5.24 -15.11 -6.27
N ALA A 216 6.27 -15.61 -6.95
CA ALA A 216 6.09 -16.58 -8.03
C ALA A 216 5.62 -17.94 -7.48
N GLY A 217 4.79 -18.63 -8.24
CA GLY A 217 4.37 -20.01 -7.97
C GLY A 217 5.50 -21.00 -8.26
N GLY A 218 5.64 -22.00 -7.40
CA GLY A 218 6.57 -23.12 -7.63
C GLY A 218 6.15 -24.01 -8.78
N ASN A 219 7.13 -24.56 -9.51
CA ASN A 219 6.88 -25.53 -10.58
C ASN A 219 6.41 -26.88 -10.02
N GLY A 220 5.56 -27.56 -10.76
CA GLY A 220 5.15 -28.93 -10.49
C GLY A 220 6.29 -29.92 -10.73
N GLY A 221 6.40 -30.92 -9.86
CA GLY A 221 7.32 -32.04 -10.04
C GLY A 221 6.92 -32.96 -11.19
N ASN A 222 7.90 -33.53 -11.88
CA ASN A 222 7.67 -34.47 -12.97
C ASN A 222 7.17 -35.82 -12.44
N GLY A 223 6.37 -36.52 -13.25
CA GLY A 223 5.94 -37.87 -12.99
C GLY A 223 7.07 -38.89 -13.13
N ALA A 224 6.99 -39.97 -12.37
CA ALA A 224 7.93 -41.08 -12.41
C ALA A 224 7.60 -42.04 -13.57
N THR A 225 8.64 -42.64 -14.14
CA THR A 225 8.51 -43.68 -15.16
C THR A 225 7.82 -44.93 -14.59
N GLY A 226 6.94 -45.54 -15.37
CA GLY A 226 6.27 -46.79 -15.01
C GLY A 226 7.24 -47.97 -14.91
N SER A 227 6.87 -48.99 -14.13
CA SER A 227 7.68 -50.19 -13.96
C SER A 227 7.85 -50.99 -15.26
N LYS A 228 8.97 -51.69 -15.44
CA LYS A 228 9.15 -52.62 -16.56
C LYS A 228 8.18 -53.81 -16.44
N GLY A 229 7.64 -54.28 -17.58
CA GLY A 229 6.83 -55.49 -17.65
C GLY A 229 7.66 -56.76 -17.41
N SER A 230 7.02 -57.83 -16.93
CA SER A 230 7.68 -59.12 -16.71
C SER A 230 8.14 -59.76 -18.03
N SER A 231 9.33 -60.34 -18.07
CA SER A 231 9.80 -61.08 -19.26
C SER A 231 8.93 -62.31 -19.51
N GLY A 232 8.76 -62.69 -20.78
CA GLY A 232 8.12 -63.95 -21.14
C GLY A 232 9.07 -65.14 -21.05
N SER A 233 8.54 -66.34 -21.28
CA SER A 233 9.32 -67.58 -21.35
C SER A 233 8.92 -68.43 -22.55
N SER A 234 9.92 -69.01 -23.22
CA SER A 234 9.73 -69.93 -24.36
C SER A 234 9.77 -71.38 -23.89
N GLY A 235 8.83 -72.18 -24.40
CA GLY A 235 8.91 -73.64 -24.39
C GLY A 235 9.59 -74.18 -25.65
N LYS A 236 9.57 -75.50 -25.86
CA LYS A 236 10.32 -76.14 -26.96
C LYS A 236 9.92 -75.66 -28.36
N ASN A 237 8.66 -75.34 -28.60
CA ASN A 237 8.13 -74.86 -29.89
C ASN A 237 6.99 -73.83 -29.70
N SER A 238 6.87 -73.23 -28.52
CA SER A 238 5.72 -72.41 -28.12
C SER A 238 6.13 -71.27 -27.19
N CYS A 239 5.31 -70.22 -27.12
CA CYS A 239 5.38 -69.25 -26.04
C CYS A 239 4.68 -69.82 -24.81
N ASP A 240 5.43 -70.06 -23.73
CA ASP A 240 4.89 -70.66 -22.52
C ASP A 240 4.32 -69.60 -21.56
N THR A 241 4.90 -68.40 -21.55
CA THR A 241 4.35 -67.24 -20.83
C THR A 241 4.60 -65.98 -21.64
N GLN A 242 3.53 -65.24 -21.93
CA GLN A 242 3.63 -63.98 -22.67
C GLN A 242 4.30 -62.90 -21.82
N PRO A 243 5.19 -62.07 -22.39
CA PRO A 243 5.74 -60.93 -21.66
C PRO A 243 4.65 -59.95 -21.23
N GLY A 244 4.80 -59.40 -20.03
CA GLY A 244 3.86 -58.44 -19.46
C GLY A 244 3.95 -57.06 -20.10
N LYS A 245 2.84 -56.31 -20.10
CA LYS A 245 2.84 -54.89 -20.44
C LYS A 245 3.62 -54.10 -19.40
N GLY A 246 4.34 -53.05 -19.82
CA GLY A 246 4.94 -52.10 -18.89
C GLY A 246 3.91 -51.34 -18.05
N GLY A 247 4.31 -50.88 -16.87
CA GLY A 247 3.48 -50.08 -15.97
C GLY A 247 3.22 -48.68 -16.52
N THR A 248 2.11 -48.06 -16.11
CA THR A 248 1.78 -46.68 -16.48
C THR A 248 2.72 -45.69 -15.77
N GLY A 249 3.21 -44.68 -16.49
CA GLY A 249 3.94 -43.57 -15.89
C GLY A 249 3.03 -42.72 -15.01
N THR A 250 3.55 -42.14 -13.93
CA THR A 250 2.71 -41.32 -13.04
C THR A 250 2.44 -39.94 -13.66
N PRO A 251 1.34 -39.28 -13.31
CA PRO A 251 1.11 -37.90 -13.71
C PRO A 251 2.22 -36.95 -13.23
N GLY A 252 2.45 -35.87 -13.97
CA GLY A 252 3.18 -34.71 -13.49
C GLY A 252 2.30 -33.91 -12.52
N ASN A 253 2.92 -33.29 -11.52
CA ASN A 253 2.23 -32.45 -10.56
C ASN A 253 1.86 -31.10 -11.18
N PRO A 254 0.76 -30.47 -10.75
CA PRO A 254 0.44 -29.12 -11.18
C PRO A 254 1.47 -28.11 -10.67
N GLY A 255 1.64 -27.01 -11.41
CA GLY A 255 2.35 -25.84 -10.94
C GLY A 255 1.51 -25.06 -9.92
N ALA A 256 2.15 -24.42 -8.96
CA ALA A 256 1.48 -23.59 -7.97
C ALA A 256 1.08 -22.23 -8.58
N ASN A 257 0.02 -21.63 -8.06
CA ASN A 257 -0.39 -20.29 -8.48
C ASN A 257 0.62 -19.23 -8.02
N GLY A 258 0.74 -18.15 -8.80
CA GLY A 258 1.43 -16.94 -8.36
C GLY A 258 0.62 -16.19 -7.31
N GLY A 259 1.32 -15.55 -6.37
CA GLY A 259 0.72 -14.67 -5.37
C GLY A 259 0.22 -13.37 -5.98
N ASN A 260 -0.81 -12.77 -5.38
CA ASN A 260 -1.29 -11.46 -5.81
C ASN A 260 -0.31 -10.36 -5.40
N GLY A 261 -0.21 -9.30 -6.20
CA GLY A 261 0.43 -8.06 -5.78
C GLY A 261 -0.45 -7.31 -4.78
N SER A 262 0.16 -6.64 -3.79
CA SER A 262 -0.59 -5.84 -2.84
C SER A 262 -1.01 -4.49 -3.44
N ALA A 263 -2.09 -3.91 -2.93
CA ALA A 263 -2.45 -2.55 -3.32
C ALA A 263 -1.39 -1.54 -2.88
N GLY A 264 -1.23 -0.46 -3.66
CA GLY A 264 -0.53 0.74 -3.23
C GLY A 264 -1.38 1.48 -2.19
N SER A 265 -0.71 2.08 -1.21
CA SER A 265 -1.38 2.85 -0.16
C SER A 265 -1.92 4.16 -0.72
N ALA A 266 -3.05 4.62 -0.20
CA ALA A 266 -3.46 6.00 -0.43
C ALA A 266 -2.44 6.98 0.19
N SER A 267 -2.31 8.19 -0.35
CA SER A 267 -1.62 9.25 0.38
C SER A 267 -2.52 9.78 1.50
N GLY A 268 -1.93 10.28 2.59
CA GLY A 268 -2.69 10.74 3.74
C GLY A 268 -3.29 12.14 3.54
N ASP A 269 -4.08 12.59 4.50
CA ASP A 269 -4.62 13.94 4.49
C ASP A 269 -3.64 14.92 5.16
N ILE A 270 -3.48 16.09 4.55
CA ILE A 270 -2.53 17.10 4.99
C ILE A 270 -3.25 18.43 5.16
N THR A 271 -3.04 19.05 6.31
CA THR A 271 -3.45 20.44 6.54
C THR A 271 -2.23 21.29 6.83
N MET A 272 -2.04 22.35 6.06
CA MET A 272 -0.96 23.31 6.23
C MET A 272 -1.56 24.67 6.52
N THR A 273 -1.21 25.27 7.65
CA THR A 273 -1.71 26.59 8.05
C THR A 273 -0.56 27.56 8.18
N TYR A 274 -0.68 28.68 7.46
CA TYR A 274 0.32 29.74 7.42
C TYR A 274 -0.26 31.11 7.82
N ASP A 275 0.53 32.01 8.39
CA ASP A 275 0.11 33.42 8.45
C ASP A 275 0.43 34.12 7.12
N GLN A 276 1.63 33.90 6.61
CA GLN A 276 2.11 34.44 5.35
C GLN A 276 2.72 33.35 4.48
N ILE A 277 2.39 33.36 3.19
CA ILE A 277 2.98 32.46 2.19
C ILE A 277 3.59 33.26 1.02
N SER A 278 4.69 32.78 0.46
CA SER A 278 5.35 33.38 -0.70
C SER A 278 5.97 32.36 -1.65
N GLY A 279 6.02 32.71 -2.94
CA GLY A 279 6.66 31.92 -3.99
C GLY A 279 5.71 31.08 -4.85
N ILE A 280 6.29 30.27 -5.74
CA ILE A 280 5.55 29.35 -6.61
C ILE A 280 5.52 27.97 -5.95
N VAL A 281 4.42 27.61 -5.31
CA VAL A 281 4.29 26.36 -4.56
C VAL A 281 3.74 25.26 -5.45
N LYS A 282 4.61 24.30 -5.81
CA LYS A 282 4.21 23.11 -6.57
C LYS A 282 3.90 21.96 -5.63
N VAL A 283 2.74 21.33 -5.79
CA VAL A 283 2.27 20.26 -4.91
C VAL A 283 1.98 19.00 -5.71
N SER A 284 2.48 17.86 -5.24
CA SER A 284 2.14 16.53 -5.73
C SER A 284 1.35 15.78 -4.68
N ASN A 285 0.23 15.19 -5.08
CA ASN A 285 -0.66 14.46 -4.17
C ASN A 285 -1.24 13.25 -4.88
N ILE A 286 -0.68 12.07 -4.64
CA ILE A 286 -1.00 10.83 -5.37
C ILE A 286 -0.67 9.61 -4.52
N GLY A 287 -1.46 8.54 -4.60
CA GLY A 287 -1.15 7.32 -3.86
C GLY A 287 0.01 6.52 -4.45
N GLY A 288 0.34 5.40 -3.81
CA GLY A 288 1.40 4.50 -4.26
C GLY A 288 1.00 3.65 -5.46
N ASN A 289 1.97 3.05 -6.13
CA ASN A 289 1.72 2.08 -7.19
C ASN A 289 1.20 0.76 -6.60
N GLY A 290 0.36 0.05 -7.33
CA GLY A 290 0.02 -1.34 -7.01
C GLY A 290 1.17 -2.29 -7.33
N GLY A 291 1.36 -3.31 -6.50
CA GLY A 291 2.35 -4.35 -6.71
C GLY A 291 1.98 -5.26 -7.88
N THR A 292 2.97 -5.78 -8.61
CA THR A 292 2.72 -6.74 -9.69
C THR A 292 2.29 -8.10 -9.15
N GLY A 293 1.42 -8.81 -9.86
CA GLY A 293 1.11 -10.21 -9.56
C GLY A 293 2.27 -11.13 -9.88
N GLY A 294 2.45 -12.18 -9.08
CA GLY A 294 3.46 -13.20 -9.27
C GLY A 294 3.12 -14.13 -10.44
N ALA A 295 4.13 -14.62 -11.15
CA ALA A 295 3.92 -15.61 -12.21
C ALA A 295 3.45 -16.95 -11.61
N GLY A 296 2.58 -17.67 -12.32
CA GLY A 296 2.24 -19.05 -11.98
C GLY A 296 3.37 -20.02 -12.33
N GLY A 297 3.50 -21.10 -11.56
CA GLY A 297 4.48 -22.14 -11.79
C GLY A 297 4.09 -23.04 -12.96
N ASN A 298 5.08 -23.59 -13.66
CA ASN A 298 4.81 -24.53 -14.75
C ASN A 298 4.33 -25.88 -14.20
N GLY A 299 3.46 -26.58 -14.94
CA GLY A 299 3.10 -27.96 -14.65
C GLY A 299 4.26 -28.92 -14.92
N GLY A 300 4.37 -29.97 -14.12
CA GLY A 300 5.38 -31.02 -14.28
C GLY A 300 5.06 -31.92 -15.47
N THR A 301 6.07 -32.47 -16.13
CA THR A 301 5.85 -33.40 -17.23
C THR A 301 5.35 -34.75 -16.71
N GLY A 302 4.48 -35.43 -17.43
CA GLY A 302 4.06 -36.80 -17.12
C GLY A 302 5.22 -37.80 -17.23
N GLY A 303 5.22 -38.82 -16.37
CA GLY A 303 6.19 -39.89 -16.40
C GLY A 303 6.01 -40.80 -17.63
N ALA A 304 7.09 -41.32 -18.19
CA ALA A 304 6.99 -42.26 -19.30
C ALA A 304 6.35 -43.59 -18.85
N GLY A 305 5.63 -44.26 -19.75
CA GLY A 305 5.19 -45.64 -19.56
C GLY A 305 6.39 -46.58 -19.55
N GLY A 306 6.38 -47.54 -18.64
CA GLY A 306 7.44 -48.53 -18.50
C GLY A 306 7.61 -49.37 -19.76
N ALA A 307 8.82 -49.84 -20.03
CA ALA A 307 9.06 -50.77 -21.13
C ALA A 307 8.26 -52.07 -20.93
N GLY A 308 7.78 -52.68 -22.01
CA GLY A 308 7.20 -54.02 -21.94
C GLY A 308 8.24 -55.09 -21.64
N GLY A 309 7.77 -56.28 -21.26
CA GLY A 309 8.62 -57.43 -21.04
C GLY A 309 9.38 -57.85 -22.30
N GLU A 310 10.56 -58.43 -22.14
CA GLU A 310 11.43 -58.78 -23.28
C GLU A 310 10.83 -59.90 -24.14
N ALA A 311 11.09 -59.81 -25.45
CA ALA A 311 10.78 -60.88 -26.39
C ALA A 311 11.65 -62.11 -26.11
N THR A 312 11.13 -63.29 -26.45
CA THR A 312 11.89 -64.54 -26.44
C THR A 312 11.80 -65.21 -27.81
N GLY A 313 12.44 -66.37 -28.01
CA GLY A 313 12.46 -67.06 -29.32
C GLY A 313 11.08 -67.38 -29.89
N HIS A 314 10.06 -67.52 -29.03
CA HIS A 314 8.68 -67.82 -29.43
C HIS A 314 7.64 -66.78 -28.96
N CYS A 315 8.03 -65.74 -28.21
CA CYS A 315 7.11 -64.70 -27.73
C CYS A 315 7.53 -63.31 -28.22
N SER A 316 6.58 -62.53 -28.75
CA SER A 316 6.79 -61.10 -29.03
C SER A 316 6.94 -60.30 -27.74
N ALA A 317 7.69 -59.19 -27.77
CA ALA A 317 7.84 -58.30 -26.62
C ALA A 317 6.49 -57.78 -26.10
N GLY A 318 6.43 -57.51 -24.81
CA GLY A 318 5.27 -56.89 -24.19
C GLY A 318 5.09 -55.46 -24.68
N ALA A 319 3.85 -54.96 -24.67
CA ALA A 319 3.58 -53.58 -25.01
C ALA A 319 4.19 -52.62 -23.96
N GLN A 320 4.58 -51.41 -24.40
CA GLN A 320 4.94 -50.34 -23.47
C GLN A 320 3.72 -49.96 -22.61
N GLY A 321 3.97 -49.54 -21.37
CA GLY A 321 2.98 -48.93 -20.52
C GLY A 321 2.43 -47.62 -21.08
N ASN A 322 1.33 -47.15 -20.52
CA ASN A 322 0.76 -45.85 -20.88
C ASN A 322 1.64 -44.73 -20.33
N GLY A 323 1.73 -43.62 -21.05
CA GLY A 323 2.36 -42.41 -20.51
C GLY A 323 1.49 -41.76 -19.44
N GLY A 324 2.12 -41.17 -18.43
CA GLY A 324 1.45 -40.33 -17.44
C GLY A 324 1.01 -39.00 -18.05
N THR A 325 -0.05 -38.39 -17.53
CA THR A 325 -0.49 -37.06 -17.98
C THR A 325 0.45 -35.96 -17.49
N GLY A 326 0.60 -34.89 -18.25
CA GLY A 326 1.27 -33.67 -17.77
C GLY A 326 0.43 -32.97 -16.69
N GLY A 327 1.10 -32.26 -15.79
CA GLY A 327 0.44 -31.42 -14.81
C GLY A 327 -0.02 -30.10 -15.42
N ASP A 328 -1.07 -29.50 -14.87
CA ASP A 328 -1.52 -28.17 -15.27
C ASP A 328 -0.54 -27.08 -14.79
N GLY A 329 -0.40 -26.01 -15.56
CA GLY A 329 0.29 -24.80 -15.11
C GLY A 329 -0.53 -24.03 -14.07
N GLY A 330 0.14 -23.46 -13.09
CA GLY A 330 -0.50 -22.59 -12.09
C GLY A 330 -0.93 -21.26 -12.70
N SER A 331 -2.03 -20.68 -12.21
CA SER A 331 -2.46 -19.34 -12.63
C SER A 331 -1.50 -18.26 -12.12
N GLY A 332 -1.34 -17.18 -12.87
CA GLY A 332 -0.66 -15.97 -12.38
C GLY A 332 -1.51 -15.24 -11.35
N GLY A 333 -0.85 -14.57 -10.40
CA GLY A 333 -1.53 -13.74 -9.42
C GLY A 333 -2.04 -12.43 -10.02
N ASN A 334 -3.08 -11.84 -9.43
CA ASN A 334 -3.58 -10.53 -9.85
C ASN A 334 -2.61 -9.42 -9.46
N GLY A 335 -2.56 -8.35 -10.24
CA GLY A 335 -1.88 -7.12 -9.84
C GLY A 335 -2.68 -6.35 -8.79
N GLY A 336 -1.97 -5.62 -7.93
CA GLY A 336 -2.57 -4.74 -6.94
C GLY A 336 -3.10 -3.45 -7.55
N ASN A 337 -4.09 -2.85 -6.91
CA ASN A 337 -4.60 -1.53 -7.31
C ASN A 337 -3.59 -0.43 -6.92
N GLY A 338 -3.51 0.63 -7.73
CA GLY A 338 -2.83 1.86 -7.33
C GLY A 338 -3.62 2.59 -6.25
N GLY A 339 -2.91 3.27 -5.36
CA GLY A 339 -3.49 4.08 -4.30
C GLY A 339 -4.02 5.41 -4.82
N ASN A 340 -5.08 5.91 -4.18
CA ASN A 340 -5.63 7.24 -4.45
C ASN A 340 -4.83 8.31 -3.69
N GLY A 341 -4.75 9.52 -4.24
CA GLY A 341 -4.27 10.68 -3.49
C GLY A 341 -5.31 11.18 -2.48
N GLY A 342 -4.87 11.54 -1.29
CA GLY A 342 -5.67 12.13 -0.22
C GLY A 342 -6.04 13.59 -0.49
N THR A 343 -6.20 14.36 0.58
CA THR A 343 -6.56 15.77 0.55
C THR A 343 -5.41 16.62 1.08
N VAL A 344 -5.02 17.66 0.34
CA VAL A 344 -4.08 18.67 0.82
C VAL A 344 -4.82 19.99 0.96
N ASN A 345 -4.95 20.51 2.18
CA ASN A 345 -5.55 21.82 2.43
C ASN A 345 -4.49 22.81 2.90
N ILE A 346 -4.25 23.84 2.09
CA ILE A 346 -3.31 24.92 2.36
C ILE A 346 -4.12 26.16 2.74
N ILE A 347 -3.98 26.61 3.98
CA ILE A 347 -4.67 27.76 4.54
C ILE A 347 -3.64 28.83 4.86
N TYR A 348 -3.88 30.08 4.46
CA TYR A 348 -3.02 31.21 4.80
C TYR A 348 -3.80 32.51 5.01
N SER A 349 -3.29 33.38 5.89
CA SER A 349 -3.91 34.69 6.16
C SER A 349 -3.54 35.77 5.14
N SER A 350 -2.32 35.72 4.61
CA SER A 350 -1.82 36.66 3.59
C SER A 350 -0.84 35.99 2.64
N SER A 351 -0.69 36.53 1.43
CA SER A 351 0.28 36.04 0.44
C SER A 351 1.11 37.20 -0.11
N ALA A 352 2.41 36.96 -0.33
CA ALA A 352 3.25 37.93 -1.03
C ALA A 352 2.85 38.09 -2.50
N PRO A 353 3.12 39.24 -3.15
CA PRO A 353 2.91 39.41 -4.58
C PRO A 353 3.60 38.32 -5.42
N GLY A 354 2.91 37.79 -6.43
CA GLY A 354 3.44 36.75 -7.32
C GLY A 354 3.35 35.32 -6.77
N THR A 355 2.77 35.13 -5.58
CA THR A 355 2.49 33.79 -5.04
C THR A 355 1.53 33.04 -5.96
N SER A 356 1.84 31.79 -6.30
CA SER A 356 0.97 30.92 -7.08
C SER A 356 1.08 29.47 -6.63
N PHE A 357 0.05 28.69 -6.90
CA PHE A 357 -0.02 27.27 -6.57
C PHE A 357 -0.18 26.46 -7.86
N GLN A 358 0.54 25.35 -7.96
CA GLN A 358 0.52 24.48 -9.14
C GLN A 358 0.35 23.03 -8.70
N PHE A 359 -0.63 22.34 -9.28
CA PHE A 359 -0.73 20.90 -9.13
C PHE A 359 0.21 20.18 -10.10
N SER A 360 1.06 19.31 -9.58
CA SER A 360 2.00 18.51 -10.35
C SER A 360 2.02 17.07 -9.82
N PRO A 361 1.00 16.26 -10.13
CA PRO A 361 0.97 14.86 -9.71
C PRO A 361 2.12 14.10 -10.37
N ASN A 362 2.80 13.26 -9.60
CA ASN A 362 3.89 12.44 -10.11
C ASN A 362 3.34 11.40 -11.11
N PRO A 363 3.71 11.44 -12.40
CA PRO A 363 3.16 10.54 -13.41
C PRO A 363 3.61 9.08 -13.25
N ASN A 364 4.52 8.81 -12.31
CA ASN A 364 5.03 7.48 -12.00
C ASN A 364 4.44 6.86 -10.73
N LYS A 365 3.42 7.51 -10.15
CA LYS A 365 2.72 7.06 -8.95
C LYS A 365 1.24 6.77 -9.23
N GLY A 366 0.57 6.10 -8.30
CA GLY A 366 -0.84 5.70 -8.42
C GLY A 366 -1.13 4.67 -9.52
N LYS A 367 -0.11 4.05 -10.13
CA LYS A 367 -0.32 3.10 -11.24
C LYS A 367 -0.86 1.76 -10.73
N ALA A 368 -1.65 1.10 -11.57
CA ALA A 368 -2.03 -0.29 -11.34
C ALA A 368 -0.83 -1.23 -11.44
N GLY A 369 -0.82 -2.27 -10.58
CA GLY A 369 0.04 -3.42 -10.74
C GLY A 369 -0.41 -4.29 -11.91
N GLN A 370 0.55 -4.82 -12.67
CA GLN A 370 0.27 -5.78 -13.74
C GLN A 370 -0.05 -7.17 -13.18
N GLY A 371 -0.97 -7.89 -13.79
CA GLY A 371 -1.23 -9.30 -13.48
C GLY A 371 -0.04 -10.19 -13.86
N GLY A 372 0.20 -11.22 -13.07
CA GLY A 372 1.23 -12.22 -13.30
C GLY A 372 0.88 -13.13 -14.47
N ARG A 373 1.90 -13.61 -15.18
CA ARG A 373 1.70 -14.60 -16.26
C ARG A 373 1.24 -15.93 -15.69
N GLY A 374 0.41 -16.68 -16.42
CA GLY A 374 0.14 -18.08 -16.10
C GLY A 374 1.33 -18.97 -16.40
N GLY A 375 1.44 -20.09 -15.67
CA GLY A 375 2.45 -21.11 -15.91
C GLY A 375 2.12 -21.96 -17.13
N ASN A 376 3.15 -22.48 -17.79
CA ASN A 376 2.97 -23.39 -18.91
C ASN A 376 2.44 -24.75 -18.45
N ALA A 377 1.71 -25.44 -19.33
CA ALA A 377 1.32 -26.82 -19.12
C ALA A 377 2.51 -27.77 -19.12
N GLY A 378 2.44 -28.82 -18.31
CA GLY A 378 3.33 -29.98 -18.41
C GLY A 378 2.99 -30.82 -19.65
N SER A 379 4.01 -31.34 -20.33
CA SER A 379 3.80 -32.30 -21.42
C SER A 379 3.40 -33.67 -20.87
N GLY A 380 2.67 -34.45 -21.67
CA GLY A 380 2.39 -35.85 -21.34
C GLY A 380 3.63 -36.74 -21.50
N GLY A 381 3.70 -37.80 -20.70
CA GLY A 381 4.75 -38.80 -20.77
C GLY A 381 4.61 -39.69 -22.01
N GLN A 382 5.74 -40.17 -22.53
CA GLN A 382 5.75 -41.12 -23.65
C GLN A 382 5.15 -42.46 -23.22
N GLY A 383 4.38 -43.14 -24.09
CA GLY A 383 3.83 -44.47 -23.80
C GLY A 383 2.90 -44.98 -24.89
N SER A 384 2.22 -46.10 -24.65
CA SER A 384 1.26 -46.67 -25.60
C SER A 384 -0.13 -46.88 -24.95
N PRO A 385 -1.02 -45.87 -25.01
CA PRO A 385 -0.85 -44.55 -25.65
C PRO A 385 0.00 -43.56 -24.83
N THR A 386 0.45 -42.49 -25.49
CA THR A 386 1.10 -41.31 -24.87
C THR A 386 0.13 -40.63 -23.91
N GLY A 387 0.64 -40.10 -22.80
CA GLY A 387 -0.16 -39.30 -21.88
C GLY A 387 -0.61 -37.97 -22.50
N GLY A 388 -1.77 -37.46 -22.08
CA GLY A 388 -2.20 -36.10 -22.44
C GLY A 388 -1.35 -35.03 -21.76
N GLY A 389 -1.20 -33.86 -22.39
CA GLY A 389 -0.62 -32.69 -21.73
C GLY A 389 -1.58 -32.07 -20.71
N GLY A 390 -1.04 -31.24 -19.81
CA GLY A 390 -1.85 -30.40 -18.93
C GLY A 390 -2.39 -29.16 -19.66
N ASN A 391 -3.09 -28.32 -18.91
CA ASN A 391 -3.59 -27.02 -19.35
C ASN A 391 -2.65 -25.89 -18.88
N ALA A 392 -2.51 -24.84 -19.69
CA ALA A 392 -1.76 -23.66 -19.26
C ALA A 392 -2.55 -22.89 -18.20
N GLY A 393 -1.82 -22.27 -17.26
CA GLY A 393 -2.39 -21.40 -16.25
C GLY A 393 -2.94 -20.11 -16.85
N LYS A 394 -3.92 -19.51 -16.19
CA LYS A 394 -4.49 -18.23 -16.62
C LYS A 394 -3.58 -17.07 -16.22
N VAL A 395 -3.56 -16.01 -17.04
CA VAL A 395 -2.93 -14.74 -16.68
C VAL A 395 -3.77 -14.06 -15.60
N GLY A 396 -3.12 -13.44 -14.62
CA GLY A 396 -3.77 -12.63 -13.59
C GLY A 396 -4.35 -11.34 -14.17
N SER A 397 -5.35 -10.79 -13.50
CA SER A 397 -5.92 -9.49 -13.89
C SER A 397 -4.99 -8.35 -13.48
N ASN A 398 -4.94 -7.29 -14.28
CA ASN A 398 -4.32 -6.03 -13.86
C ASN A 398 -5.15 -5.39 -12.75
N GLY A 399 -4.49 -4.65 -11.86
CA GLY A 399 -5.18 -3.79 -10.90
C GLY A 399 -5.82 -2.57 -11.57
N THR A 400 -6.45 -1.73 -10.76
CA THR A 400 -6.98 -0.43 -11.20
C THR A 400 -6.02 0.71 -10.87
N THR A 401 -5.89 1.69 -11.76
CA THR A 401 -5.12 2.91 -11.49
C THR A 401 -5.83 3.74 -10.43
N GLY A 402 -5.08 4.30 -9.49
CA GLY A 402 -5.58 5.22 -8.48
C GLY A 402 -5.83 6.61 -9.05
N THR A 403 -6.62 7.42 -8.33
CA THR A 403 -6.90 8.80 -8.72
C THR A 403 -5.94 9.79 -8.06
N PRO A 404 -5.51 10.86 -8.75
CA PRO A 404 -4.83 11.97 -8.09
C PRO A 404 -5.67 12.57 -6.97
N GLY A 405 -4.99 13.08 -5.95
CA GLY A 405 -5.66 13.71 -4.81
C GLY A 405 -6.16 15.12 -5.10
N ARG A 406 -6.89 15.69 -4.15
CA ARG A 406 -7.41 17.05 -4.23
C ARG A 406 -6.52 18.01 -3.47
N ILE A 407 -6.32 19.21 -4.00
CA ILE A 407 -5.63 20.29 -3.32
C ILE A 407 -6.58 21.46 -3.18
N TYR A 408 -6.63 22.01 -1.98
CA TYR A 408 -7.40 23.20 -1.62
C TYR A 408 -6.43 24.29 -1.18
N VAL A 409 -6.67 25.50 -1.67
CA VAL A 409 -5.94 26.71 -1.29
C VAL A 409 -6.95 27.69 -0.74
N ASN A 410 -6.82 28.04 0.54
CA ASN A 410 -7.82 28.78 1.30
C ASN A 410 -9.23 28.26 1.02
N ASN A 411 -9.40 26.94 1.18
CA ASN A 411 -10.70 26.28 1.04
C ASN A 411 -11.29 26.32 -0.39
N VAL A 412 -10.47 26.62 -1.41
CA VAL A 412 -10.85 26.59 -2.83
C VAL A 412 -10.07 25.50 -3.55
N PRO A 413 -10.73 24.55 -4.24
CA PRO A 413 -10.02 23.51 -4.99
C PRO A 413 -9.21 24.12 -6.13
N ILE A 414 -7.99 23.62 -6.31
CA ILE A 414 -7.16 23.88 -7.49
C ILE A 414 -7.00 22.59 -8.29
N ASN A 415 -6.92 22.74 -9.62
CA ASN A 415 -6.79 21.62 -10.56
C ASN A 415 -5.36 21.35 -10.96
#